data_AF-A0A9D7N8P0-F1
#
_entry.id   AF-A0A9D7N8P0-F1
#
_cell.length_a   1.000
_cell.length_b   1.000
_cell.length_c   1.000
_cell.angle_alpha   90.00
_cell.angle_beta   90.00
_cell.angle_gamma   90.00
#
_symmetry.space_group_name_H-M   'P 1'
#
loop_
_entity.id
_entity.type
_entity.pdbx_description
1 polymer ?
#
loop_
_entity_poly.entity_id
_entity_poly.type
_entity_poly.pdbx_seq_one_letter_code
_entity_poly.pdbx_strand_id
1 'polypeptide(L)'
;MKRLASLLASLALSLTASAQEVTLYGDVEDVQGTVNQFFLDCTSIQLQSAAIQLATFQGQYVKLRGNNIGTAAAPRIEVTAIEPFAQVTNLGGDRRPGTRFEIDLFLPAGTPYALYLGVGEGFVPLGSFGTWYLGANSLLYATGMTAGPITTIFAPIPNQPQLVGLDLRVQTIYLPSGGEPIASNVDCKAVRA
;
A
#
# COMPACT_ATOMS: atom_id res chain seq x y z
N MET A 1 28.82 13.49 -48.48
CA MET A 1 28.09 12.66 -47.50
C MET A 1 29.02 12.44 -46.31
N LYS A 2 28.84 13.21 -45.23
CA LYS A 2 29.76 13.32 -44.10
C LYS A 2 28.95 13.33 -42.80
N ARG A 3 29.42 12.53 -41.82
CA ARG A 3 29.08 12.53 -40.38
C ARG A 3 27.86 11.71 -39.94
N LEU A 4 27.93 10.39 -40.12
CA LEU A 4 27.63 9.46 -39.03
C LEU A 4 28.84 9.49 -38.06
N ALA A 5 28.61 9.24 -36.77
CA ALA A 5 29.59 9.24 -35.67
C ALA A 5 29.76 10.56 -34.91
N SER A 6 28.75 10.93 -34.12
CA SER A 6 28.97 11.45 -32.77
C SER A 6 27.64 11.56 -32.03
N LEU A 7 27.65 11.31 -30.72
CA LEU A 7 26.54 11.33 -29.75
C LEU A 7 25.84 9.99 -29.44
N LEU A 8 26.58 8.88 -29.53
CA LEU A 8 26.28 7.64 -28.80
C LEU A 8 26.82 7.67 -27.34
N ALA A 9 27.17 8.84 -26.80
CA ALA A 9 28.07 8.98 -25.65
C ALA A 9 27.48 9.68 -24.41
N SER A 10 26.16 9.79 -24.28
CA SER A 10 25.57 10.43 -23.11
C SER A 10 24.15 9.97 -22.86
N LEU A 11 24.00 8.75 -22.33
CA LEU A 11 23.02 8.45 -21.26
C LEU A 11 23.19 7.03 -20.70
N ALA A 12 24.42 6.63 -20.40
CA ALA A 12 24.62 5.67 -19.32
C ALA A 12 24.37 6.41 -18.00
N LEU A 13 23.11 6.76 -17.72
CA LEU A 13 22.70 6.99 -16.34
C LEU A 13 22.81 5.64 -15.67
N SER A 14 23.99 5.40 -15.10
CA SER A 14 24.20 4.48 -14.01
C SER A 14 23.04 4.64 -13.04
N LEU A 15 22.09 3.71 -13.14
CA LEU A 15 21.08 3.41 -12.15
C LEU A 15 21.83 2.93 -10.90
N THR A 16 22.47 3.86 -10.19
CA THR A 16 22.64 3.67 -8.77
C THR A 16 21.21 3.67 -8.25
N ALA A 17 20.64 2.48 -8.07
CA ALA A 17 19.53 2.27 -7.16
C ALA A 17 20.04 2.63 -5.77
N SER A 18 20.20 3.94 -5.53
CA SER A 18 20.43 4.47 -4.20
C SER A 18 19.23 4.01 -3.39
N ALA A 19 19.51 3.43 -2.23
CA ALA A 19 18.48 3.04 -1.29
C ALA A 19 17.51 4.22 -1.14
N GLN A 20 16.27 4.05 -1.61
CA GLN A 20 15.31 5.14 -1.68
C GLN A 20 14.62 5.24 -0.34
N GLU A 21 14.64 6.41 0.29
CA GLU A 21 13.86 6.63 1.52
C GLU A 21 12.36 6.49 1.19
N VAL A 22 11.65 5.71 1.99
CA VAL A 22 10.23 5.44 1.83
C VAL A 22 9.49 5.62 3.15
N THR A 23 8.23 6.04 3.04
CA THR A 23 7.27 6.01 4.15
C THR A 23 6.22 4.95 3.82
N LEU A 24 5.93 4.07 4.78
CA LEU A 24 4.98 2.97 4.62
C LEU A 24 3.96 3.03 5.76
N TYR A 25 2.74 2.63 5.45
CA TYR A 25 1.67 2.43 6.43
C TYR A 25 1.12 1.01 6.26
N GLY A 26 0.79 0.34 7.36
CA GLY A 26 0.18 -0.99 7.37
C GLY A 26 0.54 -1.79 8.61
N ASP A 27 0.03 -3.02 8.67
CA ASP A 27 0.28 -3.95 9.76
C ASP A 27 1.59 -4.70 9.55
N VAL A 28 2.36 -4.90 10.62
CA VAL A 28 3.55 -5.75 10.60
C VAL A 28 3.15 -7.18 10.90
N GLU A 29 3.35 -8.07 9.95
CA GLU A 29 3.06 -9.49 10.08
C GLU A 29 4.34 -10.32 10.03
N ASP A 30 4.32 -11.51 10.62
CA ASP A 30 5.36 -12.50 10.46
C ASP A 30 4.92 -13.62 9.52
N VAL A 31 5.89 -14.36 8.97
CA VAL A 31 5.57 -15.62 8.29
C VAL A 31 5.57 -16.72 9.34
N GLN A 32 4.42 -17.38 9.50
CA GLN A 32 4.31 -18.51 10.43
C GLN A 32 5.42 -19.55 10.17
N GLY A 33 6.20 -19.84 11.21
CA GLY A 33 7.26 -20.85 11.17
C GLY A 33 8.61 -20.37 10.64
N THR A 34 8.78 -19.07 10.35
CA THR A 34 10.09 -18.49 10.10
C THR A 34 10.52 -17.62 11.29
N VAL A 35 11.82 -17.61 11.59
CA VAL A 35 12.37 -16.75 12.64
C VAL A 35 12.81 -15.44 12.00
N ASN A 36 12.31 -14.32 12.53
CA ASN A 36 12.71 -12.95 12.13
C ASN A 36 12.45 -12.58 10.66
N GLN A 37 11.39 -13.09 10.04
CA GLN A 37 10.94 -12.58 8.73
C GLN A 37 9.62 -11.84 8.90
N PHE A 38 9.66 -10.53 8.64
CA PHE A 38 8.52 -9.64 8.79
C PHE A 38 8.12 -9.08 7.43
N PHE A 39 6.82 -8.89 7.26
CA PHE A 39 6.22 -8.36 6.04
C PHE A 39 5.22 -7.27 6.41
N LEU A 40 4.96 -6.39 5.46
CA LEU A 40 3.81 -5.49 5.56
C LEU A 40 2.57 -6.24 5.06
N ASP A 41 1.52 -6.33 5.88
CA ASP A 41 0.32 -7.11 5.54
C ASP A 41 -0.26 -6.68 4.19
N CYS A 42 -0.89 -7.65 3.50
CA CYS A 42 -1.44 -7.47 2.17
C CYS A 42 -0.44 -7.02 1.10
N THR A 43 0.87 -7.20 1.34
CA THR A 43 1.92 -6.96 0.35
C THR A 43 2.97 -8.08 0.39
N SER A 44 3.85 -8.08 -0.61
CA SER A 44 5.06 -8.90 -0.67
C SER A 44 6.29 -8.19 -0.10
N ILE A 45 6.12 -7.01 0.50
CA ILE A 45 7.21 -6.15 0.99
C ILE A 45 7.83 -6.77 2.23
N GLN A 46 9.11 -7.12 2.14
CA GLN A 46 9.89 -7.61 3.28
C GLN A 46 10.40 -6.45 4.14
N LEU A 47 10.30 -6.61 5.46
CA LEU A 47 10.78 -5.66 6.45
C LEU A 47 11.97 -6.27 7.20
N GLN A 48 13.06 -5.51 7.32
CA GLN A 48 14.21 -5.88 8.14
C GLN A 48 14.74 -4.66 8.90
N SER A 49 15.35 -4.88 10.06
CA SER A 49 16.07 -3.83 10.79
C SER A 49 17.17 -4.44 11.64
N ALA A 50 18.32 -3.76 11.70
CA ALA A 50 19.40 -4.10 12.63
C ALA A 50 19.29 -3.36 13.97
N ALA A 51 18.49 -2.29 14.02
CA ALA A 51 18.37 -1.40 15.18
C ALA A 51 17.02 -1.51 15.91
N ILE A 52 15.97 -1.97 15.21
CA ILE A 52 14.60 -2.02 15.73
C ILE A 52 14.14 -3.47 15.86
N GLN A 53 13.61 -3.84 17.03
CA GLN A 53 13.00 -5.15 17.27
C GLN A 53 11.59 -5.21 16.66
N LEU A 54 11.47 -5.56 15.38
CA LEU A 54 10.20 -5.59 14.64
C LEU A 54 9.12 -6.48 15.28
N ALA A 55 9.52 -7.54 15.99
CA ALA A 55 8.60 -8.42 16.73
C ALA A 55 7.73 -7.66 17.76
N THR A 56 8.19 -6.52 18.28
CA THR A 56 7.42 -5.71 19.24
C THR A 56 6.24 -4.96 18.62
N PHE A 57 6.19 -4.89 17.29
CA PHE A 57 5.14 -4.24 16.50
C PHE A 57 4.29 -5.25 15.72
N GLN A 58 4.52 -6.55 15.90
CA GLN A 58 3.75 -7.60 15.22
C GLN A 58 2.25 -7.48 15.55
N GLY A 59 1.41 -7.57 14.52
CA GLY A 59 -0.04 -7.41 14.60
C GLY A 59 -0.49 -5.98 14.95
N GLN A 60 0.42 -4.99 14.89
CA GLN A 60 0.08 -3.59 15.08
C GLN A 60 0.15 -2.84 13.76
N TYR A 61 -0.80 -1.92 13.61
CA TYR A 61 -0.80 -0.95 12.54
C TYR A 61 0.24 0.13 12.83
N VAL A 62 1.14 0.36 11.88
CA VAL A 62 2.28 1.26 12.07
C VAL A 62 2.47 2.21 10.90
N LYS A 63 3.22 3.28 11.18
CA LYS A 63 3.91 4.10 10.19
C LYS A 63 5.39 3.80 10.27
N LEU A 64 5.97 3.41 9.14
CA LEU A 64 7.38 3.05 9.02
C LEU A 64 8.10 4.08 8.15
N ARG A 65 9.35 4.36 8.48
CA ARG A 65 10.32 4.98 7.58
C ARG A 65 11.51 4.06 7.42
N GLY A 66 12.07 4.05 6.22
CA GLY A 66 13.18 3.17 5.92
C GLY A 66 13.74 3.40 4.53
N ASN A 67 14.70 2.58 4.17
CA ASN A 67 15.31 2.60 2.86
C ASN A 67 14.88 1.35 2.08
N ASN A 68 14.40 1.52 0.85
CA ASN A 68 14.23 0.40 -0.06
C ASN A 68 15.62 -0.05 -0.56
N ILE A 69 16.08 -1.18 -0.05
CA ILE A 69 17.32 -1.88 -0.43
C ILE A 69 17.06 -3.00 -1.45
N GLY A 70 15.82 -3.09 -1.96
CA GLY A 70 15.38 -3.99 -3.01
C GLY A 70 15.23 -3.30 -4.37
N THR A 71 14.29 -3.79 -5.17
CA THR A 71 13.85 -3.12 -6.42
C THR A 71 12.39 -2.72 -6.30
N ALA A 72 11.85 -1.94 -7.23
CA ALA A 72 10.42 -1.63 -7.24
C ALA A 72 9.54 -2.88 -7.46
N ALA A 73 10.04 -3.91 -8.16
CA ALA A 73 9.32 -5.15 -8.41
C ALA A 73 9.48 -6.19 -7.28
N ALA A 74 10.49 -6.02 -6.43
CA ALA A 74 10.76 -6.87 -5.27
C ALA A 74 11.30 -5.98 -4.12
N PRO A 75 10.44 -5.14 -3.52
CA PRO A 75 10.85 -4.20 -2.50
C PRO A 75 11.27 -4.92 -1.22
N ARG A 76 12.36 -4.42 -0.62
CA ARG A 76 12.86 -4.87 0.68
C ARG A 76 13.25 -3.65 1.46
N ILE A 77 12.72 -3.50 2.67
CA ILE A 77 12.80 -2.25 3.42
C ILE A 77 13.69 -2.46 4.63
N GLU A 78 14.79 -1.72 4.66
CA GLU A 78 15.57 -1.52 5.87
C GLU A 78 14.88 -0.44 6.72
N VAL A 79 14.18 -0.87 7.76
CA VAL A 79 13.38 0.00 8.64
C VAL A 79 14.32 0.76 9.57
N THR A 80 14.25 2.09 9.49
CA THR A 80 15.05 3.03 10.29
C THR A 80 14.23 3.73 11.37
N ALA A 81 12.91 3.81 11.21
CA ALA A 81 11.98 4.26 12.23
C ALA A 81 10.62 3.55 12.09
N ILE A 82 9.95 3.34 13.21
CA ILE A 82 8.62 2.74 13.29
C ILE A 82 7.87 3.39 14.45
N GLU A 83 6.60 3.71 14.24
CA GLU A 83 5.71 4.22 15.29
C GLU A 83 4.29 3.63 15.10
N PRO A 84 3.55 3.36 16.18
CA PRO A 84 2.15 2.97 16.08
C PRO A 84 1.34 4.03 15.34
N PHE A 85 0.40 3.59 14.51
CA PHE A 85 -0.47 4.48 13.75
C PHE A 85 -1.90 3.94 13.73
N ALA A 86 -2.88 4.80 13.48
CA ALA A 86 -4.27 4.36 13.40
C ALA A 86 -4.56 3.73 12.04
N GLN A 87 -5.19 2.56 12.01
CA GLN A 87 -5.72 1.99 10.77
C GLN A 87 -6.77 2.94 10.19
N VAL A 88 -6.67 3.23 8.89
CA VAL A 88 -7.54 4.20 8.19
C VAL A 88 -8.55 3.51 7.30
N THR A 89 -8.23 2.34 6.77
CA THR A 89 -9.07 1.61 5.82
C THR A 89 -9.12 0.14 6.19
N ASN A 90 -10.33 -0.41 6.17
CA ASN A 90 -10.59 -1.83 6.38
C ASN A 90 -11.58 -2.35 5.33
N LEU A 91 -11.30 -3.53 4.81
CA LEU A 91 -12.08 -4.23 3.81
C LEU A 91 -12.79 -5.43 4.47
N GLY A 92 -14.09 -5.25 4.73
CA GLY A 92 -15.00 -6.24 5.28
C GLY A 92 -16.09 -6.70 4.30
N GLY A 93 -17.21 -7.16 4.87
CA GLY A 93 -18.38 -7.60 4.11
C GLY A 93 -18.36 -9.05 3.64
N ASP A 94 -19.35 -9.41 2.82
CA ASP A 94 -19.44 -10.71 2.17
C ASP A 94 -18.50 -10.73 0.96
N ARG A 95 -17.77 -11.83 0.79
CA ARG A 95 -16.71 -11.97 -0.20
C ARG A 95 -17.13 -12.85 -1.37
N ARG A 96 -18.42 -13.16 -1.47
CA ARG A 96 -18.96 -14.05 -2.51
C ARG A 96 -19.41 -13.27 -3.76
N PRO A 97 -19.27 -13.85 -4.96
CA PRO A 97 -19.84 -13.27 -6.18
C PRO A 97 -21.33 -12.94 -6.01
N GLY A 98 -21.75 -11.80 -6.56
CA GLY A 98 -23.13 -11.31 -6.45
C GLY A 98 -23.46 -10.59 -5.13
N THR A 99 -22.49 -10.40 -4.25
CA THR A 99 -22.65 -9.68 -2.98
C THR A 99 -21.92 -8.33 -3.00
N ARG A 100 -21.43 -7.85 -1.86
CA ARG A 100 -20.70 -6.57 -1.75
C ARG A 100 -19.62 -6.63 -0.69
N PHE A 101 -18.49 -6.04 -1.02
CA PHE A 101 -17.51 -5.62 -0.03
C PHE A 101 -18.04 -4.42 0.76
N GLU A 102 -17.63 -4.37 2.02
CA GLU A 102 -17.85 -3.23 2.91
C GLU A 102 -16.48 -2.59 3.17
N ILE A 103 -16.34 -1.31 2.85
CA ILE A 103 -15.09 -0.58 2.97
C ILE A 103 -15.30 0.50 4.02
N ASP A 104 -14.69 0.31 5.17
CA ASP A 104 -14.77 1.25 6.28
C ASP A 104 -13.58 2.19 6.28
N LEU A 105 -13.87 3.49 6.30
CA LEU A 105 -12.88 4.55 6.48
C LEU A 105 -12.95 5.08 7.91
N PHE A 106 -11.89 4.86 8.68
CA PHE A 106 -11.72 5.34 10.05
C PHE A 106 -10.99 6.69 10.04
N LEU A 107 -11.70 7.74 9.64
CA LEU A 107 -11.15 9.09 9.52
C LEU A 107 -12.02 10.07 10.32
N PRO A 108 -11.44 11.15 10.87
CA PRO A 108 -12.23 12.23 11.47
C PRO A 108 -13.27 12.77 10.49
N ALA A 109 -14.43 13.22 10.99
CA ALA A 109 -15.47 13.82 10.15
C ALA A 109 -14.93 15.06 9.40
N GLY A 110 -15.36 15.25 8.15
CA GLY A 110 -14.92 16.32 7.27
C GLY A 110 -13.58 16.06 6.58
N THR A 111 -12.99 14.87 6.73
CA THR A 111 -11.73 14.51 6.05
C THR A 111 -12.03 14.18 4.59
N PRO A 112 -11.47 14.92 3.62
CA PRO A 112 -11.60 14.57 2.21
C PRO A 112 -10.77 13.31 1.90
N TYR A 113 -11.32 12.44 1.05
CA TYR A 113 -10.69 11.19 0.66
C TYR A 113 -10.89 10.85 -0.82
N ALA A 114 -9.99 10.02 -1.34
CA ALA A 114 -10.08 9.33 -2.61
C ALA A 114 -9.76 7.84 -2.37
N LEU A 115 -10.72 6.98 -2.69
CA LEU A 115 -10.66 5.54 -2.48
C LEU A 115 -10.36 4.85 -3.81
N TYR A 116 -9.36 3.98 -3.81
CA TYR A 116 -8.94 3.26 -5.00
C TYR A 116 -8.99 1.75 -4.78
N LEU A 117 -9.33 1.04 -5.86
CA LEU A 117 -9.41 -0.41 -5.90
C LEU A 117 -8.41 -0.96 -6.91
N GLY A 118 -7.89 -2.15 -6.66
CA GLY A 118 -7.03 -2.87 -7.59
C GLY A 118 -7.03 -4.37 -7.33
N VAL A 119 -6.54 -5.15 -8.29
CA VAL A 119 -6.33 -6.61 -8.18
C VAL A 119 -4.84 -6.99 -8.24
N GLY A 120 -3.98 -6.01 -8.50
CA GLY A 120 -2.54 -6.20 -8.59
C GLY A 120 -1.82 -5.39 -7.54
N GLU A 121 -0.67 -5.90 -7.12
CA GLU A 121 0.26 -5.20 -6.26
C GLU A 121 1.16 -4.26 -7.07
N GLY A 122 1.55 -3.15 -6.46
CA GLY A 122 2.52 -2.20 -6.96
C GLY A 122 3.37 -1.66 -5.82
N PHE A 123 4.41 -0.91 -6.16
CA PHE A 123 5.24 -0.21 -5.20
C PHE A 123 5.78 1.07 -5.82
N VAL A 124 5.14 2.20 -5.51
CA VAL A 124 5.60 3.52 -5.95
C VAL A 124 5.73 4.43 -4.73
N PRO A 125 6.97 4.69 -4.27
CA PRO A 125 7.19 5.63 -3.17
C PRO A 125 6.77 7.05 -3.56
N LEU A 126 6.02 7.71 -2.69
CA LEU A 126 5.50 9.07 -2.88
C LEU A 126 6.18 10.09 -1.94
N GLY A 127 7.32 9.73 -1.34
CA GLY A 127 8.03 10.56 -0.37
C GLY A 127 7.29 10.60 0.97
N SER A 128 7.05 11.81 1.50
CA SER A 128 6.34 12.00 2.78
C SER A 128 4.88 11.56 2.75
N PHE A 129 4.27 11.50 1.56
CA PHE A 129 2.87 11.11 1.40
C PHE A 129 2.64 9.62 1.65
N GLY A 130 3.70 8.81 1.70
CA GLY A 130 3.62 7.36 1.87
C GLY A 130 4.07 6.59 0.63
N THR A 131 3.47 5.43 0.43
CA THR A 131 3.76 4.55 -0.70
C THR A 131 2.46 4.10 -1.34
N TRP A 132 2.42 4.15 -2.67
CA TRP A 132 1.32 3.60 -3.45
C TRP A 132 1.54 2.12 -3.67
N TYR A 133 0.59 1.30 -3.22
CA TYR A 133 0.68 -0.16 -3.25
C TYR A 133 -0.18 -0.81 -4.33
N LEU A 134 -1.05 -0.04 -4.97
CA LEU A 134 -1.86 -0.57 -6.06
C LEU A 134 -1.05 -0.58 -7.36
N GLY A 135 -1.22 -1.64 -8.15
CA GLY A 135 -0.60 -1.70 -9.48
C GLY A 135 -1.11 -0.60 -10.43
N ALA A 136 -0.48 -0.46 -11.60
CA ALA A 136 -0.82 0.57 -12.59
C ALA A 136 -2.29 0.52 -13.08
N ASN A 137 -2.99 -0.59 -12.88
CA ASN A 137 -4.38 -0.81 -13.25
C ASN A 137 -5.36 -0.50 -12.10
N SER A 138 -4.96 0.28 -11.11
CA SER A 138 -5.84 0.75 -10.04
C SER A 138 -6.95 1.66 -10.59
N LEU A 139 -8.15 1.54 -10.04
CA LEU A 139 -9.31 2.35 -10.38
C LEU A 139 -9.65 3.29 -9.23
N LEU A 140 -9.86 4.57 -9.51
CA LEU A 140 -10.53 5.48 -8.58
C LEU A 140 -11.99 5.05 -8.44
N TYR A 141 -12.36 4.57 -7.25
CA TYR A 141 -13.70 4.01 -7.00
C TYR A 141 -14.64 5.05 -6.39
N ALA A 142 -14.17 5.81 -5.40
CA ALA A 142 -14.99 6.81 -4.73
C ALA A 142 -14.15 8.02 -4.30
N THR A 143 -14.78 9.19 -4.22
CA THR A 143 -14.23 10.37 -3.56
C THR A 143 -15.30 11.00 -2.70
N GLY A 144 -14.91 11.76 -1.69
CA GLY A 144 -15.87 12.43 -0.84
C GLY A 144 -15.24 13.08 0.38
N MET A 145 -16.10 13.40 1.34
CA MET A 145 -15.73 13.81 2.68
C MET A 145 -16.36 12.83 3.67
N THR A 146 -15.63 12.44 4.70
CA THR A 146 -16.16 11.55 5.74
C THR A 146 -17.25 12.27 6.55
N ALA A 147 -18.36 11.58 6.82
CA ALA A 147 -19.51 12.17 7.53
C ALA A 147 -19.43 11.99 9.06
N GLY A 148 -18.60 11.08 9.53
CA GLY A 148 -18.47 10.68 10.93
C GLY A 148 -17.15 9.94 11.18
N PRO A 149 -16.97 9.36 12.38
CA PRO A 149 -15.74 8.62 12.73
C PRO A 149 -15.53 7.35 11.89
N ILE A 150 -16.61 6.84 11.28
CA ILE A 150 -16.59 5.75 10.32
C ILE A 150 -17.42 6.20 9.12
N THR A 151 -16.84 6.09 7.92
CA THR A 151 -17.57 6.25 6.65
C THR A 151 -17.51 4.93 5.90
N THR A 152 -18.66 4.28 5.74
CA THR A 152 -18.78 2.97 5.08
C THR A 152 -19.17 3.15 3.62
N ILE A 153 -18.41 2.50 2.74
CA ILE A 153 -18.60 2.51 1.29
C ILE A 153 -18.83 1.06 0.84
N PHE A 154 -19.85 0.83 0.03
CA PHE A 154 -20.12 -0.50 -0.51
C PHE A 154 -19.57 -0.64 -1.93
N ALA A 155 -18.86 -1.74 -2.19
CA ALA A 155 -18.38 -2.10 -3.51
C ALA A 155 -19.03 -3.41 -3.98
N PRO A 156 -19.88 -3.39 -5.03
CA PRO A 156 -20.57 -4.60 -5.49
C PRO A 156 -19.56 -5.59 -6.11
N ILE A 157 -19.77 -6.88 -5.83
CA ILE A 157 -19.01 -7.96 -6.46
C ILE A 157 -19.86 -8.53 -7.59
N PRO A 158 -19.45 -8.42 -8.86
CA PRO A 158 -20.18 -9.03 -9.96
C PRO A 158 -20.39 -10.53 -9.73
N ASN A 159 -21.54 -11.06 -10.15
CA ASN A 159 -21.82 -12.50 -10.06
C ASN A 159 -21.07 -13.26 -11.17
N GLN A 160 -19.75 -13.32 -11.04
CA GLN A 160 -18.82 -13.82 -12.04
C GLN A 160 -17.88 -14.85 -11.38
N PRO A 161 -18.00 -16.15 -11.69
CA PRO A 161 -17.19 -17.20 -11.06
C PRO A 161 -15.68 -16.99 -11.21
N GLN A 162 -15.23 -16.34 -12.29
CA GLN A 162 -13.83 -16.02 -12.54
C GLN A 162 -13.21 -15.06 -11.52
N LEU A 163 -14.01 -14.43 -10.66
CA LEU A 163 -13.50 -13.55 -9.61
C LEU A 163 -13.02 -14.33 -8.36
N VAL A 164 -13.48 -15.57 -8.17
CA VAL A 164 -13.12 -16.38 -7.00
C VAL A 164 -11.61 -16.62 -6.98
N GLY A 165 -10.99 -16.35 -5.82
CA GLY A 165 -9.56 -16.47 -5.61
C GLY A 165 -8.76 -15.22 -6.00
N LEU A 166 -9.38 -14.19 -6.59
CA LEU A 166 -8.71 -12.90 -6.77
C LEU A 166 -8.73 -12.11 -5.47
N ASP A 167 -7.59 -11.48 -5.16
CA ASP A 167 -7.49 -10.52 -4.06
C ASP A 167 -7.93 -9.14 -4.54
N LEU A 168 -9.06 -8.66 -4.00
CA LEU A 168 -9.39 -7.25 -4.10
C LEU A 168 -8.52 -6.50 -3.10
N ARG A 169 -7.84 -5.46 -3.58
CA ARG A 169 -7.02 -4.55 -2.80
C ARG A 169 -7.66 -3.17 -2.79
N VAL A 170 -7.62 -2.50 -1.65
CA VAL A 170 -8.14 -1.15 -1.45
C VAL A 170 -7.08 -0.27 -0.81
N GLN A 171 -6.93 0.94 -1.31
CA GLN A 171 -6.05 1.96 -0.72
C GLN A 171 -6.76 3.31 -0.75
N THR A 172 -6.61 4.08 0.33
CA THR A 172 -7.23 5.40 0.48
C THR A 172 -6.15 6.46 0.47
N ILE A 173 -6.33 7.50 -0.33
CA ILE A 173 -5.61 8.76 -0.18
C ILE A 173 -6.52 9.72 0.57
N TYR A 174 -6.04 10.34 1.64
CA TYR A 174 -6.81 11.31 2.41
C TYR A 174 -5.97 12.52 2.80
N LEU A 175 -6.62 13.65 3.09
CA LEU A 175 -5.96 14.87 3.54
C LEU A 175 -6.39 15.20 4.98
N PRO A 176 -5.57 14.92 6.00
CA PRO A 176 -5.87 15.32 7.36
C PRO A 176 -5.93 16.84 7.49
N SER A 177 -6.68 17.34 8.48
CA SER A 177 -6.85 18.78 8.69
C SER A 177 -5.49 19.47 8.93
N GLY A 178 -5.13 20.39 8.03
CA GLY A 178 -3.87 21.15 8.11
C GLY A 178 -2.59 20.37 7.81
N GLY A 179 -2.69 19.15 7.27
CA GLY A 179 -1.54 18.30 6.94
C GLY A 179 -1.28 18.11 5.45
N GLU A 180 -0.35 17.21 5.14
CA GLU A 180 -0.08 16.74 3.78
C GLU A 180 -0.98 15.54 3.43
N PRO A 181 -1.26 15.28 2.14
CA PRO A 181 -1.95 14.06 1.73
C PRO A 181 -1.21 12.80 2.20
N ILE A 182 -1.97 11.79 2.64
CA ILE A 182 -1.45 10.50 3.06
C ILE A 182 -2.08 9.41 2.20
N ALA A 183 -1.23 8.60 1.56
CA ALA A 183 -1.61 7.31 0.99
C ALA A 183 -1.56 6.27 2.13
N SER A 184 -2.73 5.75 2.51
CA SER A 184 -2.89 4.78 3.60
C SER A 184 -2.20 3.45 3.30
N ASN A 185 -2.30 2.48 4.20
CA ASN A 185 -2.04 1.09 3.85
C ASN A 185 -2.93 0.62 2.70
N VAL A 186 -2.52 -0.48 2.10
CA VAL A 186 -3.44 -1.33 1.36
C VAL A 186 -4.08 -2.33 2.33
N ASP A 187 -5.38 -2.55 2.19
CA ASP A 187 -6.04 -3.74 2.74
C ASP A 187 -6.46 -4.63 1.56
N CYS A 188 -6.50 -5.92 1.77
CA CYS A 188 -6.77 -6.92 0.75
C CYS A 188 -7.65 -8.04 1.30
N LYS A 189 -8.54 -8.56 0.45
CA LYS A 189 -9.35 -9.75 0.74
C LYS A 189 -9.60 -10.56 -0.54
N ALA A 190 -9.41 -11.87 -0.43
CA ALA A 190 -9.79 -12.81 -1.48
C ALA A 190 -11.31 -12.91 -1.63
N VAL A 191 -11.80 -12.89 -2.87
CA VAL A 191 -13.16 -13.32 -3.22
C VAL A 191 -13.26 -14.84 -2.99
N ARG A 192 -14.33 -15.28 -2.32
CA ARG A 192 -14.57 -16.67 -1.94
C ARG A 192 -15.77 -17.24 -2.69
N ALA A 193 -15.78 -18.56 -2.86
CA ALA A 193 -16.94 -19.30 -3.39
C ALA A 193 -18.14 -19.24 -2.44
#